data_AF-A0A936HFY1-F1
#
_entry.id   AF-A0A936HFY1-F1
#
_cell.length_a   1.000
_cell.length_b   1.000
_cell.length_c   1.000
_cell.angle_alpha   90.00
_cell.angle_beta   90.00
_cell.angle_gamma   90.00
#
_symmetry.space_group_name_H-M   'P 1'
#
loop_
_entity.id
_entity.type
_entity.pdbx_description
1 polymer ?
#
loop_
_entity_poly.entity_id
_entity_poly.type
_entity_poly.pdbx_seq_one_letter_code
_entity_poly.pdbx_strand_id
1 'polypeptide(L)'
;MSTVKFTDEEMAQFVACFERCPTWARWGRSEGAQGDVLEITVAGRRPATLRLTKSHTRGYLAIGFDGWGLTVCDDFSEMLGILSGFGFDAATLNLDAVAA
;
A
#
# COMPACT_ATOMS: atom_id res chain seq x y z
N MET A 1 14.77 21.27 4.37
CA MET A 1 14.88 19.88 3.84
C MET A 1 13.72 19.69 2.91
N SER A 2 13.97 19.40 1.63
CA SER A 2 12.90 19.21 0.62
C SER A 2 12.14 17.94 0.95
N THR A 3 10.86 18.04 1.33
CA THR A 3 10.00 16.88 1.59
C THR A 3 9.82 16.09 0.29
N VAL A 4 10.03 14.77 0.36
CA VAL A 4 9.88 13.91 -0.81
C VAL A 4 8.40 13.65 -1.04
N LYS A 5 7.97 13.87 -2.29
CA LYS A 5 6.58 13.78 -2.72
C LYS A 5 6.42 12.73 -3.81
N PHE A 6 5.22 12.15 -3.88
CA PHE A 6 4.80 11.43 -5.07
C PHE A 6 4.63 12.42 -6.23
N THR A 7 5.25 12.09 -7.35
CA THR A 7 5.15 12.76 -8.64
C THR A 7 3.77 12.53 -9.25
N ASP A 8 3.39 13.36 -10.22
CA ASP A 8 2.11 13.21 -10.92
C ASP A 8 1.99 11.87 -11.66
N GLU A 9 3.10 11.34 -12.18
CA GLU A 9 3.14 10.03 -12.84
C GLU A 9 2.87 8.89 -11.85
N GLU A 10 3.52 8.91 -10.68
CA GLU A 10 3.26 7.95 -9.61
C GLU A 10 1.80 8.04 -9.13
N MET A 11 1.27 9.26 -8.96
CA MET A 11 -0.14 9.44 -8.58
C MET A 11 -1.10 8.88 -9.64
N ALA A 12 -0.81 9.07 -10.93
CA ALA A 12 -1.62 8.50 -12.01
C ALA A 12 -1.61 6.96 -11.98
N GLN A 13 -0.45 6.35 -11.76
CA GLN A 13 -0.33 4.89 -11.61
C GLN A 13 -1.10 4.39 -10.39
N PHE A 14 -1.00 5.10 -9.27
CA PHE A 14 -1.73 4.77 -8.05
C PHE A 14 -3.25 4.80 -8.27
N VAL A 15 -3.79 5.87 -8.87
CA VAL A 15 -5.22 6.01 -9.14
C VAL A 15 -5.70 4.90 -10.08
N ALA A 16 -4.96 4.63 -11.16
CA ALA A 16 -5.30 3.54 -12.08
C ALA A 16 -5.28 2.16 -11.40
N CYS A 17 -4.37 1.94 -10.45
CA CYS A 17 -4.34 0.72 -9.65
C CYS A 17 -5.54 0.66 -8.69
N PHE A 18 -5.86 1.75 -8.00
CA PHE A 18 -6.99 1.85 -7.07
C PHE A 18 -8.32 1.52 -7.75
N GLU A 19 -8.58 2.10 -8.93
CA GLU A 19 -9.80 1.84 -9.70
C GLU A 19 -9.96 0.37 -10.13
N ARG A 20 -8.84 -0.36 -10.25
CA ARG A 20 -8.81 -1.78 -10.61
C ARG A 20 -8.87 -2.71 -9.40
N CYS A 21 -8.73 -2.19 -8.18
CA CYS A 21 -8.69 -2.98 -6.95
C CYS A 21 -10.03 -2.89 -6.21
N PRO A 22 -10.95 -3.87 -6.37
CA PRO A 22 -12.30 -3.78 -5.80
C PRO A 22 -12.33 -3.80 -4.27
N THR A 23 -11.25 -4.24 -3.62
CA THR A 23 -11.13 -4.26 -2.17
C THR A 23 -10.59 -2.96 -1.60
N TRP A 24 -10.06 -2.04 -2.41
CA TRP A 24 -9.59 -0.74 -1.95
C TRP A 24 -10.78 0.21 -1.87
N ALA A 25 -11.27 0.44 -0.65
CA ALA A 25 -12.54 1.14 -0.40
C ALA A 25 -12.41 2.66 -0.45
N ARG A 26 -11.29 3.19 0.05
CA ARG A 26 -11.00 4.63 0.05
C ARG A 26 -9.51 4.85 0.15
N TRP A 27 -9.05 6.03 -0.27
CA TRP A 27 -7.70 6.46 -0.05
C TRP A 27 -7.63 7.94 0.33
N GLY A 28 -6.53 8.34 0.93
CA GLY A 28 -6.21 9.72 1.27
C GLY A 28 -4.73 10.01 1.08
N ARG A 29 -4.41 11.29 0.90
CA ARG A 29 -3.03 11.79 0.83
C ARG A 29 -2.80 12.75 1.97
N SER A 30 -1.64 12.68 2.61
CA SER A 30 -1.24 13.62 3.66
C SER A 30 0.19 14.06 3.42
N GLU A 31 0.37 15.37 3.30
CA GLU A 31 1.69 15.97 3.15
C GLU A 31 2.19 16.40 4.54
N GLY A 32 3.15 15.65 5.08
CA GLY A 32 3.71 15.90 6.40
C GLY A 32 5.14 16.44 6.35
N ALA A 33 5.66 16.83 7.52
CA ALA A 33 7.06 17.23 7.67
C ALA A 33 8.06 16.13 7.28
N GLN A 34 7.63 14.86 7.30
CA GLN A 34 8.43 13.69 6.93
C GLN A 34 8.30 13.30 5.44
N GLY A 35 7.45 14.00 4.68
CA GLY A 35 7.15 13.66 3.29
C GLY A 35 5.68 13.33 3.07
N ASP A 36 5.42 12.87 1.86
CA ASP A 36 4.08 12.56 1.37
C ASP A 36 3.69 11.12 1.71
N VAL A 37 2.46 10.95 2.20
CA VAL A 37 1.91 9.68 2.65
C VAL A 37 0.61 9.41 1.91
N LEU A 38 0.50 8.24 1.27
CA LEU A 38 -0.76 7.72 0.75
C LEU A 38 -1.30 6.69 1.72
N GLU A 39 -2.53 6.86 2.16
CA GLU A 39 -3.23 5.92 3.03
C GLU A 39 -4.36 5.26 2.25
N ILE A 40 -4.41 3.93 2.26
CA ILE A 40 -5.44 3.12 1.59
C ILE A 40 -6.20 2.35 2.66
N THR A 41 -7.53 2.40 2.60
CA THR A 41 -8.40 1.51 3.39
C THR A 41 -8.85 0.35 2.53
N VAL A 42 -8.63 -0.86 3.01
CA VAL A 42 -9.00 -2.14 2.39
C VAL A 42 -10.27 -2.69 3.06
N ALA A 43 -11.30 -2.94 2.27
CA ALA A 43 -12.56 -3.52 2.73
C ALA A 43 -12.37 -4.95 3.25
N GLY A 44 -13.14 -5.33 4.28
CA GLY A 44 -13.18 -6.70 4.80
C GLY A 44 -11.96 -7.16 5.60
N ARG A 45 -11.01 -6.26 5.90
CA ARG A 45 -9.81 -6.55 6.73
C ARG A 45 -9.85 -5.78 8.04
N ARG A 46 -9.24 -6.36 9.09
CA ARG A 46 -8.90 -5.66 10.35
C ARG A 46 -7.52 -6.10 10.83
N PRO A 47 -6.58 -5.16 11.03
CA PRO A 47 -6.61 -3.75 10.58
C PRO A 47 -6.88 -3.61 9.07
N ALA A 48 -7.38 -2.43 8.67
CA ALA A 48 -7.86 -2.19 7.31
C ALA A 48 -6.93 -1.29 6.49
N THR A 49 -5.88 -0.74 7.09
CA THR A 49 -5.16 0.40 6.51
C THR A 49 -3.76 0.01 6.03
N LEU A 50 -3.42 0.46 4.82
CA LEU A 50 -2.08 0.43 4.24
C LEU A 50 -1.57 1.87 4.12
N ARG A 51 -0.30 2.09 4.40
CA ARG A 51 0.37 3.40 4.28
C ARG A 51 1.56 3.29 3.37
N LEU A 52 1.63 4.12 2.34
CA LEU A 52 2.74 4.18 1.41
C LEU A 52 3.46 5.50 1.60
N THR A 53 4.78 5.45 1.67
CA THR A 53 5.65 6.62 1.75
C THR A 53 6.83 6.47 0.81
N LYS A 54 7.45 7.58 0.46
CA LYS A 54 8.63 7.63 -0.41
C LYS A 54 9.86 8.01 0.40
N SER A 55 10.93 7.25 0.28
CA SER A 55 12.18 7.51 0.99
C SER A 55 13.06 8.50 0.23
N HIS A 56 13.81 9.32 0.96
CA HIS A 56 14.79 10.26 0.39
C HIS A 56 16.03 9.59 -0.18
N THR A 57 16.37 8.40 0.32
CA THR A 57 17.65 7.75 0.02
C THR A 57 17.56 6.65 -1.02
N ARG A 58 16.41 5.95 -1.12
CA ARG A 58 16.01 5.09 -2.26
C ARG A 58 14.68 4.38 -1.94
N GLY A 59 13.83 4.31 -2.96
CA GLY A 59 12.66 3.44 -2.98
C GLY A 59 11.43 3.95 -2.22
N TYR A 60 10.49 3.02 -2.10
CA TYR A 60 9.17 3.20 -1.53
C TYR A 60 8.96 2.23 -0.39
N LEU A 61 8.22 2.70 0.60
CA LEU A 61 7.89 1.95 1.79
C LEU A 61 6.38 1.79 1.85
N ALA A 62 5.91 0.57 2.00
CA ALA A 62 4.53 0.29 2.38
C ALA A 62 4.48 -0.36 3.76
N ILE A 63 3.71 0.24 4.66
CA ILE A 63 3.41 -0.28 5.99
C ILE A 63 1.96 -0.74 6.01
N GLY A 64 1.75 -2.02 6.28
CA GLY A 64 0.43 -2.60 6.40
C GLY A 64 0.02 -2.85 7.85
N PHE A 65 -1.29 -2.85 8.09
CA PHE A 65 -1.95 -3.62 9.13
C PHE A 65 -1.38 -3.44 10.55
N ASP A 66 -1.67 -2.32 11.21
CA ASP A 66 -1.19 -1.98 12.57
C ASP A 66 0.35 -2.05 12.73
N GLY A 67 1.09 -1.90 11.62
CA GLY A 67 2.56 -1.93 11.63
C GLY A 67 3.17 -3.33 11.50
N TRP A 68 2.38 -4.37 11.25
CA TRP A 68 2.85 -5.76 11.14
C TRP A 68 3.36 -6.13 9.74
N GLY A 69 3.06 -5.34 8.72
CA GLY A 69 3.56 -5.55 7.36
C GLY A 69 4.51 -4.45 6.93
N LEU A 70 5.65 -4.82 6.35
CA LEU A 70 6.59 -3.89 5.73
C LEU A 70 7.00 -4.40 4.35
N THR A 71 6.92 -3.55 3.35
CA THR A 71 7.48 -3.82 2.02
C THR A 71 8.30 -2.62 1.58
N VAL A 72 9.50 -2.91 1.07
CA VAL A 72 10.41 -1.92 0.49
C VAL A 72 10.63 -2.30 -0.97
N CYS A 73 10.33 -1.39 -1.88
CA CYS A 73 10.54 -1.59 -3.31
C CYS A 73 11.36 -0.43 -3.87
N ASP A 74 12.22 -0.71 -4.84
CA ASP A 74 12.89 0.35 -5.60
C ASP A 74 11.98 0.93 -6.70
N ASP A 75 10.97 0.17 -7.12
CA ASP A 75 9.98 0.55 -8.14
C ASP A 75 8.57 0.73 -7.55
N PHE A 76 7.86 1.76 -8.03
CA PHE A 76 6.52 2.09 -7.55
C PHE A 76 5.46 1.11 -8.05
N SER A 77 5.60 0.66 -9.30
CA SER A 77 4.64 -0.27 -9.93
C SER A 77 4.71 -1.65 -9.28
N GLU A 78 5.92 -2.14 -8.98
CA GLU A 78 6.14 -3.38 -8.23
C GLU A 78 5.44 -3.33 -6.87
N MET A 79 5.62 -2.25 -6.12
CA MET A 79 4.94 -2.07 -4.83
C MET A 79 3.43 -2.11 -4.99
N LEU A 80 2.86 -1.40 -5.97
CA LEU A 80 1.41 -1.44 -6.22
C LEU A 80 0.94 -2.86 -6.59
N GLY A 81 1.73 -3.60 -7.37
CA GLY A 81 1.48 -5.01 -7.67
C GLY A 81 1.38 -5.85 -6.40
N ILE A 82 2.36 -5.77 -5.51
CA ILE A 82 2.35 -6.47 -4.22
C ILE A 82 1.13 -6.06 -3.39
N LEU A 83 0.84 -4.77 -3.30
CA LEU A 83 -0.24 -4.24 -2.47
C LEU A 83 -1.63 -4.61 -2.98
N SER A 84 -1.82 -4.61 -4.31
CA SER A 84 -3.05 -5.07 -4.93
C SER A 84 -3.32 -6.56 -4.65
N GLY A 85 -2.25 -7.35 -4.47
CA GLY A 85 -2.30 -8.74 -4.04
C GLY A 85 -2.87 -8.94 -2.63
N PHE A 86 -2.68 -8.00 -1.69
CA PHE A 86 -3.31 -8.08 -0.36
C PHE A 86 -4.85 -7.93 -0.40
N GLY A 87 -5.38 -7.49 -1.53
CA GLY A 87 -6.81 -7.49 -1.85
C GLY A 87 -7.36 -8.86 -2.29
N PHE A 88 -6.50 -9.81 -2.64
CA PHE A 88 -6.89 -11.18 -2.95
C PHE A 88 -6.82 -12.02 -1.67
N ASP A 89 -8.01 -12.33 -1.18
CA ASP A 89 -8.35 -13.49 -0.36
C ASP A 89 -8.14 -13.45 1.16
N ALA A 90 -9.26 -13.30 1.87
CA ALA A 90 -9.41 -13.77 3.25
C ALA A 90 -9.78 -15.27 3.32
N ALA A 91 -10.07 -15.93 2.20
CA ALA A 91 -10.39 -17.36 2.08
C ALA A 91 -9.22 -18.24 1.55
N THR A 92 -8.17 -17.68 0.92
CA THR A 92 -6.99 -18.45 0.44
C THR A 92 -5.92 -18.62 1.53
N LEU A 93 -6.06 -17.96 2.68
CA LEU A 93 -5.29 -18.26 3.90
C LEU A 93 -6.11 -19.11 4.87
N ASN A 94 -6.73 -20.19 4.39
CA ASN A 94 -7.13 -21.27 5.28
C ASN A 94 -5.86 -22.06 5.64
N LEU A 95 -5.11 -21.55 6.63
CA LEU A 95 -3.94 -22.21 7.22
C LEU A 95 -4.32 -23.42 8.11
N ASP A 96 -5.56 -23.91 8.04
CA ASP A 96 -6.01 -25.17 8.66
C ASP A 96 -5.78 -26.42 7.76
N ALA A 97 -5.17 -26.28 6.58
CA ALA A 97 -4.84 -27.43 5.72
C ALA A 97 -3.44 -28.04 5.94
N VAL A 98 -2.69 -27.59 6.97
CA VAL A 98 -1.42 -28.21 7.40
C VAL A 98 -1.57 -28.73 8.83
N ALA A 99 -2.64 -29.48 9.06
CA ALA A 99 -2.82 -30.33 10.24
C ALA A 99 -3.84 -31.43 9.94
N ALA A 100 -3.49 -32.36 9.04
CA ALA A 100 -4.16 -33.65 8.90
C ALA A 100 -3.12 -34.73 8.61
#